data_AF-A0A2U8FF70-F1
#
_entry.id   AF-A0A2U8FF70-F1
#
_cell.length_a   1.000
_cell.length_b   1.000
_cell.length_c   1.000
_cell.angle_alpha   90.00
_cell.angle_beta   90.00
_cell.angle_gamma   90.00
#
_symmetry.space_group_name_H-M   'P 1'
#
loop_
_entity.id
_entity.type
_entity.pdbx_description
1 polymer ?
#
loop_
_entity_poly.entity_id
_entity_poly.type
_entity_poly.pdbx_seq_one_letter_code
_entity_poly.pdbx_strand_id
1 'polypeptide(L)'
;MKILLIGLIISIVGYFFLSPSYTLSRKAQKAYEQQDFQKAYEFSAQALKKDRYNKSAFQIHNQSKQRINIQNFLERAKKDFEDALTILKKSKLSPQEFLELQWIYDDFLAHYNNLFFTNKPTEQEKKAIEEYFNWFKQLKNKLLEAKEKMNLAKDSQSLQILK
;
A
#
# COMPACT_ATOMS: atom_id res chain seq x y z
N MET A 1 0.85 -52.80 15.11
CA MET A 1 1.33 -51.69 14.23
C MET A 1 0.21 -50.72 13.82
N LYS A 2 -0.92 -51.17 13.26
CA LYS A 2 -2.03 -50.28 12.83
C LYS A 2 -2.67 -49.45 13.96
N ILE A 3 -2.90 -50.04 15.14
CA ILE A 3 -3.48 -49.32 16.30
C ILE A 3 -2.54 -48.21 16.82
N LEU A 4 -1.23 -48.48 16.85
CA LEU A 4 -0.22 -47.48 17.23
C LEU A 4 -0.14 -46.33 16.22
N LEU A 5 -0.27 -46.63 14.91
CA LEU A 5 -0.32 -45.63 13.85
C LEU A 5 -1.57 -44.74 13.97
N ILE A 6 -2.74 -45.33 14.25
CA ILE A 6 -3.99 -44.60 14.47
C ILE A 6 -3.87 -43.71 15.72
N GLY A 7 -3.32 -44.23 16.82
CA GLY A 7 -3.07 -43.45 18.03
C GLY A 7 -2.17 -42.25 17.77
N LEU A 8 -1.07 -42.44 17.03
CA LEU A 8 -0.15 -41.37 16.65
C LEU A 8 -0.86 -40.28 15.82
N ILE A 9 -1.68 -40.66 14.83
CA ILE A 9 -2.44 -39.72 14.00
C ILE A 9 -3.42 -38.92 14.87
N ILE A 10 -4.14 -39.56 15.79
CA ILE A 10 -5.08 -38.89 16.69
C ILE A 10 -4.34 -37.89 17.60
N SER A 11 -3.19 -38.26 18.15
CA SER A 11 -2.38 -37.37 18.98
C SER A 11 -1.87 -36.15 18.20
N ILE A 12 -1.44 -36.33 16.95
CA ILE A 12 -1.00 -35.24 16.08
C ILE A 12 -2.16 -34.30 15.75
N VAL A 13 -3.33 -34.85 15.39
CA VAL A 13 -4.54 -34.06 15.13
C VAL A 13 -4.96 -33.30 16.40
N GLY A 14 -4.97 -33.97 17.54
CA GLY A 14 -5.27 -33.37 18.84
C GLY A 14 -4.36 -32.19 19.16
N TYR A 15 -3.05 -32.31 18.91
CA TYR A 15 -2.10 -31.21 19.07
C TYR A 15 -2.49 -29.99 18.22
N PHE A 16 -2.79 -30.17 16.94
CA PHE A 16 -3.17 -29.07 16.04
C PHE A 16 -4.54 -28.44 16.38
N PHE A 17 -5.48 -29.20 16.94
CA PHE A 17 -6.79 -28.67 17.34
C PHE A 17 -6.76 -27.96 18.69
N LEU A 18 -6.07 -28.54 19.67
CA LEU A 18 -6.04 -28.07 21.06
C LEU A 18 -4.93 -27.04 21.34
N SER A 19 -3.92 -26.93 20.46
CA SER A 19 -2.83 -25.97 20.65
C SER A 19 -3.36 -24.53 20.70
N PRO A 20 -3.00 -23.74 21.74
CA PRO A 20 -3.35 -22.33 21.82
C PRO A 20 -2.86 -21.52 20.61
N SER A 21 -1.70 -21.88 20.03
CA SER A 21 -1.18 -21.22 18.83
C SER A 21 -2.10 -21.44 17.62
N TYR A 22 -2.54 -22.68 17.40
CA TYR A 22 -3.45 -23.00 16.29
C TYR A 22 -4.85 -22.41 16.48
N THR A 23 -5.32 -22.30 17.73
CA THR A 23 -6.56 -21.57 18.03
C THR A 23 -6.46 -20.09 17.65
N LEU A 24 -5.36 -19.42 17.98
CA LEU A 24 -5.11 -18.04 17.56
C LEU A 24 -4.97 -17.91 16.05
N SER A 25 -4.30 -18.87 15.40
CA SER A 25 -4.19 -18.89 13.93
C SER A 25 -5.56 -18.95 13.24
N ARG A 26 -6.50 -19.73 13.77
CA ARG A 26 -7.89 -19.78 13.25
C ARG A 26 -8.63 -18.45 13.46
N LYS A 27 -8.42 -17.77 14.60
CA LYS A 27 -8.97 -16.42 14.81
C LYS A 27 -8.37 -15.41 13.84
N ALA A 28 -7.07 -15.50 13.59
CA ALA A 28 -6.39 -14.67 12.60
C ALA A 28 -6.95 -14.89 11.19
N GLN A 29 -7.15 -16.15 10.80
CA GLN A 29 -7.75 -16.52 9.51
C GLN A 29 -9.16 -15.94 9.36
N LYS A 30 -10.00 -16.09 10.39
CA LYS A 30 -11.36 -15.52 10.39
C LYS A 30 -11.35 -14.01 10.25
N ALA A 31 -10.46 -13.31 10.96
CA ALA A 31 -10.32 -11.86 10.83
C ALA A 31 -9.84 -11.47 9.42
N TYR A 32 -8.91 -12.23 8.83
CA TYR A 32 -8.41 -12.00 7.48
C TYR A 32 -9.53 -12.15 6.44
N GLU A 33 -10.36 -13.18 6.56
CA GLU A 33 -11.53 -13.41 5.70
C GLU A 33 -12.58 -12.29 5.83
N GLN A 34 -12.70 -11.69 7.02
CA GLN A 34 -13.53 -10.52 7.28
C GLN A 34 -12.88 -9.20 6.82
N GLN A 35 -11.70 -9.27 6.18
CA GLN A 35 -10.89 -8.11 5.75
C GLN A 35 -10.44 -7.21 6.91
N ASP A 36 -10.49 -7.69 8.15
CA ASP A 36 -9.90 -7.03 9.32
C ASP A 36 -8.43 -7.44 9.43
N PHE A 37 -7.62 -6.91 8.51
CA PHE A 37 -6.21 -7.28 8.39
C PHE A 37 -5.40 -6.88 9.62
N GLN A 38 -5.80 -5.82 10.33
CA GLN A 38 -5.14 -5.41 11.57
C GLN A 38 -5.33 -6.47 12.67
N LYS A 39 -6.58 -6.91 12.93
CA LYS A 39 -6.79 -8.01 13.90
C LYS A 39 -6.16 -9.32 13.44
N ALA A 40 -6.19 -9.61 12.14
CA ALA A 40 -5.53 -10.80 11.60
C ALA A 40 -4.01 -10.78 11.85
N TYR A 41 -3.37 -9.62 11.66
CA TYR A 41 -1.96 -9.41 11.95
C TYR A 41 -1.65 -9.60 13.45
N GLU A 42 -2.49 -9.07 14.33
CA GLU A 42 -2.32 -9.18 15.78
C GLU A 42 -2.51 -10.61 16.30
N PHE A 43 -3.59 -11.29 15.89
CA PHE A 43 -3.83 -12.68 16.31
C PHE A 43 -2.74 -13.63 15.80
N SER A 44 -2.30 -13.45 14.56
CA SER A 44 -1.22 -14.26 14.00
C SER A 44 0.13 -13.98 14.69
N ALA A 45 0.42 -12.72 15.06
CA ALA A 45 1.61 -12.39 15.86
C ALA A 45 1.57 -13.07 17.23
N GLN A 46 0.40 -13.07 17.90
CA GLN A 46 0.22 -13.77 19.17
C GLN A 46 0.38 -15.30 19.02
N ALA A 47 -0.11 -15.88 17.91
CA ALA A 47 0.09 -17.29 17.61
C ALA A 47 1.59 -17.63 17.44
N LEU A 48 2.34 -16.80 16.72
CA LEU A 48 3.79 -16.97 16.50
C LEU A 48 4.60 -16.80 17.79
N LYS A 49 4.16 -15.96 18.72
CA LYS A 49 4.76 -15.86 20.06
C LYS A 49 4.61 -17.17 20.86
N LYS A 50 3.51 -17.91 20.64
CA LYS A 50 3.27 -19.21 21.31
C LYS A 50 3.95 -20.38 20.61
N ASP A 51 4.00 -20.34 19.28
CA ASP A 51 4.72 -21.30 18.45
C ASP A 51 5.24 -20.61 17.19
N ARG A 52 6.55 -20.37 17.16
CA ARG A 52 7.24 -19.69 16.06
C ARG A 52 7.23 -20.47 14.75
N TYR A 53 6.93 -21.77 14.80
CA TYR A 53 6.90 -22.66 13.63
C TYR A 53 5.48 -22.93 13.13
N ASN A 54 4.47 -22.27 13.71
CA ASN A 54 3.10 -22.34 13.21
C ASN A 54 3.03 -21.71 11.80
N LYS A 55 3.06 -22.57 10.78
CA LYS A 55 3.06 -22.16 9.36
C LYS A 55 1.82 -21.35 8.98
N SER A 56 0.64 -21.72 9.51
CA SER A 56 -0.60 -21.00 9.23
C SER A 56 -0.53 -19.57 9.77
N ALA A 57 -0.08 -19.41 11.01
CA ALA A 57 0.07 -18.09 11.62
C ALA A 57 1.10 -17.25 10.85
N PHE A 58 2.24 -17.83 10.46
CA PHE A 58 3.26 -17.15 9.68
C PHE A 58 2.72 -16.63 8.33
N GLN A 59 1.97 -17.47 7.61
CA GLN A 59 1.36 -17.09 6.34
C GLN A 59 0.35 -15.95 6.51
N ILE A 60 -0.59 -16.08 7.44
CA ILE A 60 -1.63 -15.07 7.69
C ILE A 60 -0.98 -13.76 8.15
N HIS A 61 0.05 -13.82 9.00
CA HIS A 61 0.78 -12.64 9.46
C HIS A 61 1.39 -11.85 8.30
N ASN A 62 2.11 -12.54 7.41
CA ASN A 62 2.73 -11.91 6.26
C ASN A 62 1.71 -11.40 5.24
N GLN A 63 0.62 -12.14 5.01
CA GLN A 63 -0.44 -11.69 4.12
C GLN A 63 -1.13 -10.44 4.68
N SER A 64 -1.49 -10.45 5.97
CA SER A 64 -2.12 -9.31 6.65
C SER A 64 -1.23 -8.08 6.61
N LYS A 65 0.08 -8.23 6.89
CA LYS A 65 1.06 -7.14 6.80
C LYS A 65 1.09 -6.51 5.41
N GLN A 66 1.05 -7.32 4.36
CA GLN A 66 1.03 -6.82 2.99
C GLN A 66 -0.24 -6.03 2.69
N ARG A 67 -1.41 -6.52 3.13
CA ARG A 67 -2.68 -5.81 2.95
C ARG A 67 -2.70 -4.48 3.68
N ILE A 68 -2.23 -4.44 4.93
CA ILE A 68 -2.11 -3.20 5.71
C ILE A 68 -1.21 -2.19 4.98
N ASN A 69 -0.03 -2.60 4.53
CA ASN A 69 0.88 -1.71 3.80
C ASN A 69 0.24 -1.14 2.53
N ILE A 70 -0.48 -1.97 1.78
CA ILE A 70 -1.17 -1.54 0.56
C ILE A 70 -2.34 -0.61 0.87
N GLN A 71 -3.13 -0.90 1.91
CA GLN A 71 -4.22 -0.02 2.35
C GLN A 71 -3.69 1.35 2.77
N ASN A 72 -2.61 1.39 3.56
CA ASN A 72 -1.96 2.63 3.96
C ASN A 72 -1.43 3.42 2.76
N PHE A 73 -0.86 2.74 1.76
CA PHE A 73 -0.44 3.37 0.51
C PHE A 73 -1.63 3.97 -0.25
N LEU A 74 -2.72 3.23 -0.41
CA LEU A 74 -3.90 3.69 -1.12
C LEU A 74 -4.58 4.87 -0.40
N GLU A 75 -4.63 4.85 0.93
CA GLU A 75 -5.15 5.95 1.73
C GLU A 75 -4.30 7.22 1.56
N ARG A 76 -2.96 7.09 1.61
CA ARG A 76 -2.05 8.20 1.31
C ARG A 76 -2.22 8.72 -0.10
N ALA A 77 -2.21 7.84 -1.10
CA ALA A 77 -2.37 8.22 -2.51
C ALA A 77 -3.70 8.96 -2.75
N LYS A 78 -4.77 8.52 -2.08
CA LYS A 78 -6.07 9.22 -2.11
C LYS A 78 -5.96 10.63 -1.52
N LYS A 79 -5.33 10.77 -0.35
CA LYS A 79 -5.14 12.08 0.28
C LYS A 79 -4.31 13.01 -0.61
N ASP A 80 -3.19 12.52 -1.13
CA ASP A 80 -2.32 13.26 -2.05
C ASP A 80 -3.08 13.72 -3.30
N PHE A 81 -3.94 12.85 -3.83
CA PHE A 81 -4.82 13.17 -4.96
C PHE A 81 -5.82 14.27 -4.61
N GLU A 82 -6.49 14.18 -3.46
CA GLU A 82 -7.45 15.18 -2.98
C GLU A 82 -6.80 16.56 -2.72
N ASP A 83 -5.59 16.55 -2.14
CA ASP A 83 -4.78 17.74 -1.91
C ASP A 83 -4.40 18.40 -3.24
N ALA A 84 -3.90 17.61 -4.20
CA ALA A 84 -3.55 18.10 -5.53
C ALA A 84 -4.76 18.66 -6.28
N LEU A 85 -5.92 17.99 -6.23
CA LEU A 85 -7.15 18.51 -6.82
C LEU A 85 -7.60 19.84 -6.20
N THR A 86 -7.41 20.00 -4.89
CA THR A 86 -7.74 21.25 -4.20
C THR A 86 -6.89 22.42 -4.70
N ILE A 87 -5.61 22.18 -4.96
CA ILE A 87 -4.72 23.18 -5.57
C ILE A 87 -5.15 23.46 -7.02
N LEU A 88 -5.39 22.42 -7.82
CA LEU A 88 -5.74 22.53 -9.24
C LEU A 88 -7.09 23.20 -9.52
N LYS A 89 -8.01 23.26 -8.54
CA LYS A 89 -9.28 23.98 -8.68
C LYS A 89 -9.11 25.50 -8.74
N LYS A 90 -7.95 26.03 -8.34
CA LYS A 90 -7.67 27.46 -8.38
C LYS A 90 -7.50 27.93 -9.82
N SER A 91 -8.05 29.10 -10.15
CA SER A 91 -8.03 29.65 -11.52
C SER A 91 -6.61 29.99 -12.01
N LYS A 92 -5.70 30.31 -11.08
CA LYS A 92 -4.28 30.54 -11.34
C LYS A 92 -3.46 29.98 -10.20
N LEU A 93 -2.39 29.27 -10.54
CA LEU A 93 -1.43 28.75 -9.58
C LEU A 93 -0.33 29.79 -9.31
N SER A 94 -0.02 29.99 -8.03
CA SER A 94 1.19 30.65 -7.57
C SER A 94 2.41 29.74 -7.74
N PRO A 95 3.64 30.31 -7.74
CA PRO A 95 4.87 29.50 -7.77
C PRO A 95 4.96 28.49 -6.61
N GLN A 96 4.44 28.86 -5.44
CA GLN A 96 4.43 28.00 -4.25
C GLN A 96 3.49 26.80 -4.44
N GLU A 97 2.28 27.04 -4.93
CA GLU A 97 1.31 25.97 -5.22
C GLU A 97 1.80 25.03 -6.33
N PHE A 98 2.53 25.56 -7.32
CA PHE A 98 3.17 24.74 -8.33
C PHE A 98 4.24 23.82 -7.71
N LEU A 99 5.04 24.33 -6.78
CA LEU A 99 6.03 23.54 -6.05
C LEU A 99 5.37 22.48 -5.14
N GLU A 100 4.26 22.84 -4.49
CA GLU A 100 3.47 21.89 -3.69
C GLU A 100 2.96 20.71 -4.53
N LEU A 101 2.44 20.97 -5.74
CA LEU A 101 2.03 19.90 -6.66
C LEU A 101 3.21 19.00 -7.07
N GLN A 102 4.41 19.56 -7.20
CA GLN A 102 5.61 18.76 -7.47
C GLN A 102 5.97 17.87 -6.28
N TRP A 103 5.93 18.41 -5.06
CA TRP A 103 6.20 17.64 -3.85
C TRP A 103 5.18 16.54 -3.61
N ILE A 104 3.89 16.79 -3.86
CA ILE A 104 2.85 15.76 -3.78
C ILE A 104 3.17 14.62 -4.75
N TYR A 105 3.53 14.91 -6.00
CA TYR A 105 3.93 13.89 -6.97
C TYR A 105 5.18 13.13 -6.52
N ASP A 106 6.20 13.83 -6.03
CA ASP A 106 7.46 13.23 -5.63
C ASP A 106 7.28 12.32 -4.38
N ASP A 107 6.44 12.72 -3.41
CA ASP A 107 6.06 11.90 -2.25
C ASP A 107 5.32 10.63 -2.67
N PHE A 108 4.29 10.78 -3.53
CA PHE A 108 3.56 9.64 -4.09
C PHE A 108 4.51 8.65 -4.78
N LEU A 109 5.41 9.16 -5.64
CA LEU A 109 6.33 8.33 -6.40
C LEU A 109 7.33 7.60 -5.49
N ALA A 110 7.84 8.26 -4.44
CA ALA A 110 8.72 7.64 -3.46
C ALA A 110 8.06 6.45 -2.77
N HIS A 111 6.80 6.58 -2.36
CA HIS A 111 6.05 5.48 -1.75
C HIS A 111 5.72 4.38 -2.76
N TYR A 112 5.31 4.75 -3.98
CA TYR A 112 5.00 3.81 -5.05
C TYR A 112 6.18 2.90 -5.38
N ASN A 113 7.38 3.47 -5.54
CA ASN A 113 8.59 2.72 -5.90
C ASN A 113 8.97 1.67 -4.84
N ASN A 114 8.66 1.94 -3.57
CA ASN A 114 8.96 1.03 -2.47
C ASN A 114 7.84 0.01 -2.20
N LEU A 115 6.62 0.26 -2.71
CA LEU A 115 5.44 -0.53 -2.39
C LEU A 115 5.62 -2.02 -2.73
N PHE A 116 6.21 -2.34 -3.88
CA PHE A 116 6.28 -3.72 -4.36
C PHE A 116 7.45 -4.52 -3.80
N PHE A 117 8.36 -3.90 -3.04
CA PHE A 117 9.54 -4.58 -2.51
C PHE A 117 9.17 -5.72 -1.54
N THR A 118 8.19 -5.50 -0.67
CA THR A 118 7.72 -6.50 0.30
C THR A 118 6.27 -6.91 0.12
N ASN A 119 5.55 -6.33 -0.84
CA ASN A 119 4.10 -6.49 -0.95
C ASN A 119 3.70 -7.06 -2.31
N LYS A 120 2.76 -8.00 -2.28
CA LYS A 120 2.12 -8.58 -3.46
C LYS A 120 0.64 -8.20 -3.48
N PRO A 121 0.26 -7.19 -4.27
CA PRO A 121 -1.13 -6.81 -4.42
C PRO A 121 -1.96 -7.91 -5.04
N THR A 122 -3.24 -7.96 -4.68
CA THR A 122 -4.28 -8.65 -5.44
C THR A 122 -4.55 -7.90 -6.76
N GLU A 123 -5.26 -8.52 -7.69
CA GLU A 123 -5.63 -7.86 -8.95
C GLU A 123 -6.46 -6.58 -8.72
N GLN A 124 -7.37 -6.59 -7.74
CA GLN A 124 -8.17 -5.41 -7.40
C GLN A 124 -7.30 -4.28 -6.84
N GLU A 125 -6.40 -4.60 -5.91
CA GLU A 125 -5.47 -3.62 -5.34
C GLU A 125 -4.51 -3.08 -6.41
N LYS A 126 -4.01 -3.95 -7.29
CA LYS A 126 -3.14 -3.57 -8.41
C LYS A 126 -3.84 -2.57 -9.32
N LYS A 127 -5.10 -2.81 -9.67
CA LYS A 127 -5.90 -1.88 -10.47
C LYS A 127 -6.03 -0.51 -9.78
N ALA A 128 -6.36 -0.48 -8.49
CA ALA A 128 -6.47 0.77 -7.75
C ALA A 128 -5.12 1.53 -7.66
N ILE A 129 -4.02 0.81 -7.45
CA ILE A 129 -2.66 1.38 -7.45
C ILE A 129 -2.34 1.99 -8.83
N GLU A 130 -2.67 1.28 -9.91
CA GLU A 130 -2.43 1.74 -11.29
C GLU A 130 -3.27 2.96 -11.66
N GLU A 131 -4.51 3.06 -11.19
CA GLU A 131 -5.37 4.23 -11.40
C GLU A 131 -4.72 5.50 -10.82
N TYR A 132 -4.26 5.46 -9.56
CA TYR A 132 -3.54 6.59 -8.97
C TYR A 132 -2.22 6.87 -9.68
N PHE A 133 -1.43 5.83 -9.99
CA PHE A 133 -0.16 6.00 -10.69
C PHE A 133 -0.33 6.72 -12.03
N ASN A 134 -1.33 6.31 -12.83
CA ASN A 134 -1.62 6.93 -14.11
C ASN A 134 -2.06 8.39 -13.95
N TRP A 135 -2.86 8.69 -12.93
CA TRP A 135 -3.27 10.06 -12.66
C TRP A 135 -2.08 10.94 -12.27
N PHE A 136 -1.23 10.50 -11.34
CA PHE A 136 -0.03 11.24 -10.92
C PHE A 136 0.98 11.41 -12.06
N LYS A 137 1.10 10.43 -12.95
CA LYS A 137 1.90 10.56 -14.18
C LYS A 137 1.37 11.69 -15.08
N GLN A 138 0.05 11.80 -15.24
CA GLN A 138 -0.55 12.90 -16.00
C GLN A 138 -0.33 14.25 -15.31
N LEU A 139 -0.44 14.32 -13.98
CA LEU A 139 -0.12 15.52 -13.21
C LEU A 139 1.32 15.98 -13.52
N LYS A 140 2.30 15.07 -13.43
CA LYS A 140 3.70 15.39 -13.71
C LYS A 140 3.90 15.95 -15.12
N ASN A 141 3.30 15.31 -16.12
CA ASN A 141 3.40 15.76 -17.51
C ASN A 141 2.85 17.19 -17.67
N LYS A 142 1.67 17.48 -17.10
CA LYS A 142 1.08 18.83 -17.15
C LYS A 142 1.97 19.87 -16.45
N LEU A 143 2.58 19.52 -15.32
CA LEU A 143 3.52 20.41 -14.62
C LEU A 143 4.76 20.71 -15.49
N LEU A 144 5.30 19.71 -16.19
CA LEU A 144 6.43 19.90 -17.11
C LEU A 144 6.06 20.82 -18.28
N GLU A 145 4.94 20.57 -18.95
CA GLU A 145 4.44 21.41 -20.04
C GLU A 145 4.21 22.87 -19.60
N ALA A 146 3.65 23.06 -18.41
CA ALA A 146 3.44 24.40 -17.85
C ALA A 146 4.77 25.12 -17.60
N LYS A 147 5.77 24.42 -17.05
CA LYS A 147 7.11 24.97 -16.81
C LYS A 147 7.80 25.37 -18.11
N GLU A 148 7.71 24.55 -19.15
CA GLU A 148 8.26 24.86 -20.47
C GLU A 148 7.63 26.10 -21.09
N LYS A 149 6.29 26.20 -21.06
CA LYS A 149 5.57 27.39 -21.55
C LYS A 149 5.96 28.67 -20.79
N MET A 150 6.13 28.58 -19.47
CA MET A 150 6.58 29.71 -18.65
C MET A 150 8.00 30.17 -19.04
N ASN A 151 8.91 29.25 -19.31
CA ASN A 151 10.27 29.58 -19.73
C ASN A 151 10.27 30.26 -21.12
N LEU A 152 9.54 29.68 -22.09
CA LEU A 152 9.43 30.25 -23.44
C LEU A 152 8.82 31.67 -23.45
N ALA A 153 7.84 31.93 -22.60
CA ALA A 153 7.22 33.25 -22.45
C ALA A 153 8.20 34.28 -21.89
N LYS A 154 9.02 33.88 -20.90
CA LYS A 154 10.05 34.73 -20.29
C LYS A 154 11.15 35.08 -21.30
N ASP A 155 11.57 34.13 -22.12
CA ASP A 155 12.58 34.33 -23.16
C ASP A 155 12.07 35.22 -24.31
N SER A 156 10.78 35.13 -24.64
CA SER A 156 10.16 36.01 -25.65
C SER A 156 10.03 37.45 -25.17
N GLN A 157 9.73 37.68 -23.89
CA GLN A 157 9.64 39.02 -23.30
C GLN A 157 11.02 39.70 -23.19
N SER A 158 12.07 38.96 -22.83
CA SER A 158 13.43 39.51 -22.76
C SER A 158 13.95 39.96 -24.13
N LEU A 159 13.60 39.24 -25.21
CA LEU A 159 13.94 39.62 -26.58
C LEU A 159 13.19 40.86 -27.10
N GLN A 160 12.00 41.17 -26.56
CA GLN A 160 11.25 42.37 -26.93
C GLN A 160 11.77 43.64 -26.25
N ILE A 161 12.40 43.52 -25.08
CA ILE A 161 12.98 44.66 -24.33
C ILE A 161 14.33 45.11 -24.93
N LEU A 162 14.98 44.23 -25.70
CA LEU A 162 16.28 44.48 -26.35
C LEU A 162 16.16 45.03 -27.79
N LYS A 163 14.95 45.33 -28.27
CA LYS A 163 14.67 45.95 -29.57
C LYS A 163 14.10 47.34 -29.40
#